data_AF-A0A955DT48-F1
#
_entry.id   AF-A0A955DT48-F1
#
_cell.length_a   1.000
_cell.length_b   1.000
_cell.length_c   1.000
_cell.angle_alpha   90.00
_cell.angle_beta   90.00
_cell.angle_gamma   90.00
#
_symmetry.space_group_name_H-M   'P 1'
#
loop_
_entity.id
_entity.type
_entity.pdbx_description
1 polymer ?
#
loop_
_entity_poly.entity_id
_entity_poly.type
_entity_poly.pdbx_seq_one_letter_code
_entity_poly.pdbx_strand_id
1 'polypeptide(L)'
;MTRAVVVAALLLVGCSEGEGARIPATVDGVTPWPFTPLPPAPEPPDNPTTEAKVELGRMLFYDPLLSADRSVACATCHSEIWGMSDGLARSIGVSGKGPTGPGRTGPEGRRNAQTLWNAAYRERLFWDGRVSSLEEQVLAPLHE
;
A
#
# COMPACT_ATOMS: atom_id res chain seq x y z
N MET A 1 7.12 -18.74 -67.32
CA MET A 1 7.85 -18.31 -66.12
C MET A 1 6.84 -17.84 -65.08
N THR A 2 6.30 -18.78 -64.31
CA THR A 2 5.18 -18.53 -63.38
C THR A 2 5.76 -18.59 -61.97
N ARG A 3 5.85 -17.44 -61.29
CA ARG A 3 6.34 -17.36 -59.91
C ARG A 3 5.22 -17.77 -58.96
N ALA A 4 5.37 -18.90 -58.28
CA ALA A 4 4.52 -19.27 -57.16
C ALA A 4 4.83 -18.36 -55.97
N VAL A 5 3.81 -17.67 -55.46
CA VAL A 5 3.89 -16.91 -54.21
C VAL A 5 3.59 -17.90 -53.08
N VAL A 6 4.60 -18.22 -52.28
CA VAL A 6 4.44 -19.01 -51.05
C VAL A 6 4.03 -18.05 -49.94
N VAL A 7 2.78 -18.13 -49.50
CA VAL A 7 2.30 -17.46 -48.28
C VAL A 7 2.76 -18.29 -47.09
N ALA A 8 3.77 -17.82 -46.37
CA ALA A 8 4.18 -18.42 -45.11
C ALA A 8 3.13 -18.08 -44.04
N ALA A 9 2.38 -19.08 -43.60
CA ALA A 9 1.52 -18.98 -42.43
C ALA A 9 2.42 -18.83 -41.19
N LEU A 10 2.45 -17.63 -40.60
CA LEU A 10 3.05 -17.42 -39.27
C LEU A 10 2.20 -18.19 -38.25
N LEU A 11 2.75 -19.31 -37.76
CA LEU A 11 2.20 -20.04 -36.63
C LEU A 11 2.29 -19.15 -35.39
N LEU A 12 1.13 -18.78 -34.85
CA LEU A 12 0.99 -18.16 -33.52
C LEU A 12 1.51 -19.15 -32.48
N VAL A 13 2.78 -18.97 -32.08
CA VAL A 13 3.32 -19.62 -30.89
C VAL A 13 2.59 -19.00 -29.70
N GLY A 14 1.63 -19.76 -29.17
CA GLY A 14 0.88 -19.41 -27.97
C GLY A 14 1.83 -19.21 -26.79
N CYS A 15 1.57 -18.17 -26.00
CA CYS A 15 2.14 -18.02 -24.68
C CYS A 15 1.68 -19.22 -23.85
N SER A 16 2.59 -20.10 -23.44
CA SER A 16 2.30 -21.03 -22.36
C SER A 16 2.09 -20.20 -21.09
N GLU A 17 0.93 -20.29 -20.43
CA GLU A 17 0.82 -19.92 -19.02
C GLU A 17 1.94 -20.64 -18.25
N GLY A 18 2.98 -19.89 -17.89
CA GLY A 18 4.01 -20.40 -17.01
C GLY A 18 3.35 -20.78 -15.70
N GLU A 19 3.41 -22.06 -15.35
CA GLU A 19 3.11 -22.53 -14.00
C GLU A 19 3.83 -21.60 -13.02
N GLY A 20 3.04 -20.84 -12.24
CA GLY A 20 3.58 -19.93 -11.23
C GLY A 20 4.60 -20.67 -10.38
N ALA A 21 5.75 -20.04 -10.15
CA ALA A 21 6.86 -20.64 -9.42
C ALA A 21 6.35 -21.28 -8.11
N ARG A 22 6.34 -22.63 -8.08
CA ARG A 22 6.00 -23.38 -6.86
C ARG A 22 7.19 -23.23 -5.91
N ILE A 23 7.06 -22.35 -4.91
CA ILE A 23 8.04 -22.27 -3.83
C ILE A 23 8.02 -23.62 -3.11
N PRO A 24 9.17 -24.33 -3.00
CA PRO A 24 9.20 -25.63 -2.34
C PRO A 24 8.78 -25.49 -0.88
N ALA A 25 7.90 -26.39 -0.42
CA ALA A 25 7.36 -26.38 0.95
C ALA A 25 8.44 -26.55 2.03
N THR A 26 9.63 -27.05 1.66
CA THR A 26 10.78 -27.24 2.55
C THR A 26 12.09 -26.97 1.80
N VAL A 27 13.03 -26.27 2.45
CA VAL A 27 14.43 -26.16 2.00
C VAL A 27 15.28 -26.84 3.08
N ASP A 28 16.07 -27.85 2.70
CA ASP A 28 16.93 -28.64 3.63
C ASP A 28 16.21 -29.23 4.86
N GLY A 29 14.95 -29.66 4.69
CA GLY A 29 14.15 -30.25 5.77
C GLY A 29 13.59 -29.22 6.77
N VAL A 30 13.88 -27.93 6.58
CA VAL A 30 13.23 -26.83 7.29
C VAL A 30 12.00 -26.43 6.48
N THR A 31 10.81 -26.55 7.07
CA THR A 31 9.63 -25.84 6.58
C THR A 31 9.91 -24.37 6.80
N PRO A 32 10.07 -23.54 5.76
CA PRO A 32 10.17 -22.10 5.96
C PRO A 32 8.95 -21.69 6.78
N TRP A 33 9.13 -20.79 7.75
CA TRP A 33 8.00 -20.02 8.31
C TRP A 33 7.07 -19.65 7.15
N PRO A 34 5.74 -19.82 7.27
CA PRO A 34 4.87 -19.83 6.10
C PRO A 34 4.83 -18.43 5.49
N PHE A 35 5.82 -18.12 4.66
CA PHE A 35 5.78 -17.07 3.66
C PHE A 35 4.89 -17.59 2.55
N THR A 36 3.63 -17.86 2.89
CA THR A 36 2.59 -18.03 1.90
C THR A 36 2.26 -16.64 1.37
N PRO A 37 1.88 -16.52 0.09
CA PRO A 37 1.29 -15.30 -0.42
C PRO A 37 0.18 -14.81 0.52
N LEU A 38 0.07 -13.49 0.70
CA LEU A 38 -1.04 -12.94 1.46
C LEU A 38 -2.36 -13.39 0.81
N PRO A 39 -3.37 -13.77 1.62
CA PRO A 39 -4.69 -14.04 1.09
C PRO A 39 -5.27 -12.75 0.47
N PRO A 40 -6.42 -12.80 -0.20
CA PRO A 40 -7.16 -11.58 -0.54
C PRO A 40 -7.31 -10.68 0.69
N ALA A 41 -7.20 -9.37 0.50
CA ALA A 41 -7.34 -8.42 1.59
C ALA A 41 -8.70 -8.58 2.28
N PRO A 42 -8.75 -8.57 3.62
CA PRO A 42 -10.02 -8.67 4.33
C PRO A 42 -10.88 -7.44 4.04
N GLU A 43 -12.17 -7.66 3.84
CA GLU A 43 -13.17 -6.60 3.67
C GLU A 43 -14.10 -6.54 4.89
N PRO A 44 -14.27 -5.37 5.53
CA PRO A 44 -15.21 -5.22 6.63
C PRO A 44 -16.66 -5.43 6.14
N PRO A 45 -17.49 -6.26 6.82
CA PRO A 45 -18.86 -6.53 6.40
C PRO A 45 -19.77 -5.29 6.34
N ASP A 46 -19.51 -4.31 7.20
CA ASP A 46 -20.22 -3.04 7.31
C ASP A 46 -19.64 -1.94 6.40
N ASN A 47 -18.47 -2.17 5.80
CA ASN A 47 -17.83 -1.28 4.85
C ASN A 47 -17.30 -2.04 3.62
N PRO A 48 -18.18 -2.64 2.79
CA PRO A 48 -17.77 -3.42 1.64
C PRO A 48 -17.05 -2.55 0.60
N THR A 49 -16.06 -3.13 -0.07
CA THR A 49 -15.28 -2.47 -1.11
C THR A 49 -16.13 -2.30 -2.38
N THR A 50 -16.10 -1.12 -2.98
CA THR A 50 -16.66 -0.86 -4.31
C THR A 50 -15.69 0.02 -5.09
N GLU A 51 -15.70 -0.03 -6.42
CA GLU A 51 -14.84 0.81 -7.25
C GLU A 51 -15.02 2.30 -6.93
N ALA A 52 -16.26 2.75 -6.72
CA ALA A 52 -16.55 4.14 -6.35
C ALA A 52 -15.95 4.52 -4.98
N LYS A 53 -15.98 3.63 -3.99
CA LYS A 53 -15.35 3.88 -2.68
C LYS A 53 -13.83 3.87 -2.78
N VAL A 54 -13.25 2.98 -3.58
CA VAL A 54 -11.80 2.94 -3.81
C VAL A 54 -11.34 4.26 -4.44
N GLU A 55 -12.05 4.74 -5.45
CA GLU A 55 -11.72 5.99 -6.12
C GLU A 55 -11.89 7.20 -5.19
N LEU A 56 -12.98 7.27 -4.43
CA LEU A 56 -13.17 8.32 -3.42
C LEU A 56 -12.08 8.28 -2.34
N GLY A 57 -11.77 7.08 -1.82
CA GLY A 57 -10.72 6.89 -0.82
C GLY A 57 -9.36 7.33 -1.35
N ARG A 58 -9.06 7.01 -2.61
CA ARG A 58 -7.85 7.48 -3.29
C ARG A 58 -7.83 9.00 -3.37
N MET A 59 -8.91 9.66 -3.77
CA MET A 59 -8.96 11.12 -3.80
C MET A 59 -8.67 11.72 -2.41
N LEU A 60 -9.36 11.24 -1.37
CA LEU A 60 -9.18 11.73 0.00
C LEU A 60 -7.76 11.48 0.55
N PHE A 61 -7.12 10.37 0.18
CA PHE A 61 -5.79 10.00 0.65
C PHE A 61 -4.71 11.01 0.23
N TYR A 62 -4.84 11.61 -0.95
CA TYR A 62 -3.90 12.61 -1.48
C TYR A 62 -4.38 14.06 -1.31
N ASP A 63 -5.62 14.29 -0.86
CA ASP A 63 -6.17 15.63 -0.70
C ASP A 63 -5.85 16.19 0.70
N PRO A 64 -5.18 17.35 0.81
CA PRO A 64 -4.92 17.98 2.10
C PRO A 64 -6.16 18.62 2.74
N LEU A 65 -7.33 18.58 2.09
CA LEU A 65 -8.58 19.18 2.59
C LEU A 65 -8.96 18.70 4.00
N LEU A 66 -8.57 17.49 4.38
CA LEU A 66 -8.85 16.92 5.71
C LEU A 66 -7.89 17.41 6.81
N SER A 67 -6.79 18.08 6.46
CA SER A 67 -5.88 18.69 7.44
C SER A 67 -6.41 20.05 7.92
N ALA A 68 -6.24 20.31 9.21
CA ALA A 68 -6.69 21.55 9.87
C ALA A 68 -6.20 22.84 9.17
N ASP A 69 -4.98 22.83 8.61
CA ASP A 69 -4.38 23.96 7.89
C ASP A 69 -4.07 23.68 6.41
N ARG A 70 -4.54 22.53 5.89
CA ARG A 70 -4.28 22.04 4.52
C ARG A 70 -2.79 21.86 4.17
N SER A 71 -1.92 21.72 5.17
CA SER A 71 -0.48 21.47 4.95
C SER A 71 -0.11 20.00 4.70
N VAL A 72 -1.00 19.06 4.99
CA VAL A 72 -0.75 17.62 4.90
C VAL A 72 -1.97 16.86 4.37
N ALA A 73 -1.70 15.78 3.65
CA ALA A 73 -2.65 14.72 3.32
C ALA A 73 -2.17 13.40 3.95
N CYS A 74 -2.96 12.33 3.87
CA CYS A 74 -2.54 11.00 4.32
C CYS A 74 -1.24 10.57 3.62
N ALA A 75 -1.17 10.80 2.30
CA ALA A 75 0.00 10.53 1.46
C ALA A 75 1.26 11.30 1.86
N THR A 76 1.14 12.41 2.61
CA THR A 76 2.30 13.16 3.09
C THR A 76 3.13 12.33 4.07
N CYS A 77 2.48 11.59 4.98
CA CYS A 77 3.16 10.71 5.94
C CYS A 77 3.22 9.25 5.49
N HIS A 78 2.35 8.85 4.57
CA HIS A 78 2.28 7.51 4.01
C HIS A 78 2.55 7.54 2.51
N SER A 79 3.80 7.84 2.15
CA SER A 79 4.24 8.06 0.78
C SER A 79 4.74 6.77 0.15
N GLU A 80 4.34 6.51 -1.10
CA GLU A 80 4.77 5.34 -1.87
C GLU A 80 6.30 5.28 -2.03
N ILE A 81 6.93 6.44 -2.27
CA ILE A 81 8.39 6.58 -2.44
C ILE A 81 9.16 6.10 -1.19
N TRP A 82 8.53 6.23 -0.02
CA TRP A 82 9.11 5.83 1.27
C TRP A 82 8.45 4.57 1.81
N GLY A 83 7.90 3.71 0.94
CA GLY A 83 7.31 2.43 1.32
C GLY A 83 6.01 2.58 2.12
N MET A 84 5.15 3.52 1.75
CA MET A 84 3.94 3.91 2.49
C MET A 84 4.20 4.39 3.92
N SER A 85 5.39 4.93 4.14
CA SER A 85 5.80 5.68 5.33
C SER A 85 6.34 7.05 4.91
N ASP A 86 7.00 7.78 5.81
CA ASP A 86 7.58 9.09 5.50
C ASP A 86 9.11 9.11 5.51
N GLY A 87 9.78 7.99 5.82
CA GLY A 87 11.24 7.92 5.89
C GLY A 87 11.87 8.74 7.02
N LEU A 88 11.10 9.17 8.02
CA LEU A 88 11.58 9.96 9.15
C LEU A 88 11.62 9.14 10.44
N ALA A 89 12.54 9.50 11.36
CA ALA A 89 12.58 8.91 12.69
C ALA A 89 11.34 9.28 13.54
N ARG A 90 10.79 10.47 13.29
CA ARG A 90 9.53 10.98 13.83
C ARG A 90 8.82 11.79 12.75
N SER A 91 7.53 11.56 12.60
CA SER A 91 6.75 12.22 11.56
C SER A 91 6.54 13.70 11.84
N ILE A 92 6.44 14.49 10.78
CA ILE A 92 6.11 15.92 10.84
C ILE A 92 4.75 16.11 10.18
N GLY A 93 3.72 16.32 11.00
CA GLY A 93 2.32 16.43 10.58
C GLY A 93 1.92 17.84 10.15
N VAL A 94 0.78 18.29 10.68
CA VAL A 94 0.19 19.62 10.47
C VAL A 94 1.24 20.72 10.69
N SER A 95 1.17 21.78 9.88
CA SER A 95 2.12 22.88 9.81
C SER A 95 3.53 22.51 9.34
N GLY A 96 3.74 21.28 8.89
CA GLY A 96 4.99 20.85 8.26
C GLY A 96 5.20 21.48 6.87
N LYS A 97 6.47 21.70 6.52
CA LYS A 97 6.90 22.33 5.27
C LYS A 97 7.96 21.49 4.56
N GLY A 98 8.03 21.64 3.24
CA GLY A 98 8.96 20.90 2.41
C GLY A 98 8.44 19.52 1.99
N PRO A 99 9.22 18.79 1.17
CA PRO A 99 8.83 17.49 0.64
C PRO A 99 8.77 16.43 1.76
N THR A 100 8.00 15.36 1.55
CA THR A 100 8.04 14.18 2.42
C THR A 100 9.44 13.54 2.43
N GLY A 101 9.88 13.10 3.60
CA GLY A 101 11.21 12.51 3.78
C GLY A 101 12.26 13.48 4.31
N PRO A 102 13.55 13.11 4.22
CA PRO A 102 14.66 13.96 4.64
C PRO A 102 14.57 15.34 3.96
N GLY A 103 14.31 16.39 4.74
CA GLY A 103 14.07 17.75 4.25
C GLY A 103 12.71 18.32 4.62
N ARG A 104 11.77 17.50 5.12
CA ARG A 104 10.56 18.00 5.79
C ARG A 104 10.95 18.69 7.10
N THR A 105 10.33 19.83 7.38
CA THR A 105 10.59 20.63 8.59
C THR A 105 9.28 21.04 9.27
N GLY A 106 9.28 21.14 10.59
CA GLY A 106 8.09 21.50 11.36
C GLY A 106 8.10 20.83 12.74
N PRO A 107 6.98 20.93 13.49
CA PRO A 107 6.83 20.24 14.76
C PRO A 107 6.88 18.72 14.57
N GLU A 108 7.75 18.05 15.31
CA GLU A 108 7.82 16.59 15.31
C GLU A 108 6.72 15.98 16.16
N GLY A 109 6.10 14.93 15.64
CA GLY A 109 5.23 14.04 16.38
C GLY A 109 6.01 13.11 17.32
N ARG A 110 5.26 12.25 18.02
CA ARG A 110 5.84 11.34 19.03
C ARG A 110 6.42 10.04 18.46
N ARG A 111 6.09 9.70 17.21
CA ARG A 111 6.38 8.42 16.55
C ARG A 111 6.66 8.64 15.07
N ASN A 112 7.29 7.67 14.41
CA ASN A 112 7.34 7.61 12.95
C ASN A 112 6.03 7.06 12.38
N ALA A 113 5.78 7.35 11.10
CA ALA A 113 4.69 6.78 10.34
C ALA A 113 4.95 5.30 10.08
N GLN A 114 3.98 4.45 10.43
CA GLN A 114 4.04 3.04 10.06
C GLN A 114 3.72 2.88 8.58
N THR A 115 4.30 1.86 7.93
CA THR A 115 3.90 1.53 6.56
C THR A 115 2.43 1.12 6.49
N LEU A 116 1.70 1.61 5.48
CA LEU A 116 0.35 1.13 5.17
C LEU A 116 0.34 -0.14 4.32
N TRP A 117 1.49 -0.58 3.81
CA TRP A 117 1.55 -1.86 3.12
C TRP A 117 1.10 -2.97 4.04
N ASN A 118 0.13 -3.74 3.57
CA ASN A 118 -0.44 -4.87 4.29
C ASN A 118 -1.10 -4.50 5.63
N ALA A 119 -1.43 -3.22 5.87
CA ALA A 119 -2.08 -2.78 7.11
C ALA A 119 -3.42 -3.48 7.35
N ALA A 120 -4.15 -3.82 6.28
CA ALA A 120 -5.42 -4.56 6.36
C ALA A 120 -5.30 -5.94 7.02
N TYR A 121 -4.11 -6.56 7.06
CA TYR A 121 -3.90 -7.87 7.68
C TYR A 121 -3.46 -7.79 9.15
N ARG A 122 -3.31 -6.57 9.72
CA ARG A 122 -2.90 -6.40 11.11
C ARG A 122 -4.10 -6.48 12.04
N GLU A 123 -3.99 -7.30 13.08
CA GLU A 123 -5.04 -7.43 14.11
C GLU A 123 -5.06 -6.23 15.08
N ARG A 124 -3.91 -5.58 15.27
CA ARG A 124 -3.73 -4.45 16.18
C ARG A 124 -2.95 -3.33 15.48
N LEU A 125 -3.46 -2.13 15.64
CA LEU A 125 -2.98 -0.93 14.96
C LEU A 125 -2.49 0.12 15.97
N PHE A 126 -1.85 1.18 15.48
CA PHE A 126 -0.94 2.06 16.24
C PHE A 126 0.29 1.34 16.81
N TRP A 127 1.26 2.14 17.27
CA TRP A 127 2.51 1.62 17.85
C TRP A 127 2.31 0.93 19.20
N ASP A 128 1.26 1.30 19.93
CA ASP A 128 0.86 0.70 21.20
C ASP A 128 -0.23 -0.37 21.03
N GLY A 129 -0.68 -0.64 19.81
CA GLY A 129 -1.66 -1.67 19.53
C GLY A 129 -3.07 -1.35 20.02
N ARG A 130 -3.40 -0.09 20.36
CA ARG A 130 -4.62 0.22 21.13
C ARG A 130 -5.95 0.02 20.38
N VAL A 131 -5.95 0.03 19.04
CA VAL A 131 -7.16 -0.15 18.21
C VAL A 131 -7.06 -1.38 17.32
N SER A 132 -8.19 -1.89 16.83
CA SER A 132 -8.27 -3.12 16.03
C SER A 132 -8.90 -2.97 14.65
N SER A 133 -9.29 -1.75 14.23
CA SER A 133 -9.78 -1.48 12.88
C SER A 133 -9.19 -0.19 12.29
N LEU A 134 -9.11 -0.13 10.96
CA LEU A 134 -8.63 1.05 10.24
C LEU A 134 -9.59 2.23 10.42
N GLU A 135 -10.90 1.95 10.51
CA GLU A 135 -11.96 2.91 10.79
C GLU A 135 -11.79 3.58 12.16
N GLU A 136 -11.35 2.83 13.18
CA GLU A 136 -11.03 3.41 14.50
C GLU A 136 -9.68 4.16 14.45
N GLN A 137 -8.70 3.60 13.74
CA GLN A 137 -7.36 4.19 13.64
C GLN A 137 -7.37 5.57 12.96
N VAL A 138 -8.15 5.75 11.90
CA VAL A 138 -8.17 6.99 11.09
C VAL A 138 -8.73 8.19 11.86
N LEU A 139 -9.48 7.97 12.94
CA LEU A 139 -10.02 9.04 13.77
C LEU A 139 -8.92 9.83 14.48
N ALA A 140 -7.82 9.18 14.90
CA ALA A 140 -6.79 9.90 15.65
C ALA A 140 -6.10 10.98 14.79
N PRO A 141 -5.57 10.69 13.58
CA PRO A 141 -4.96 11.73 12.74
C PRO A 141 -5.93 12.82 12.26
N LEU A 142 -7.25 12.59 12.30
CA LEU A 142 -8.26 13.58 11.91
C LEU A 142 -8.68 14.51 13.06
N HIS A 143 -8.45 14.12 14.31
CA HIS A 143 -8.88 14.86 15.51
C HIS A 143 -7.73 15.41 16.36
N GLU A 144 -6.48 15.05 16.07
CA GLU A 144 -5.27 15.50 16.79
C GLU A 144 -4.64 16.77 16.21
#